data_AF-X0YAV6-F1
#
_entry.id   AF-X0YAV6-F1
#
_cell.length_a   1.000
_cell.length_b   1.000
_cell.length_c   1.000
_cell.angle_alpha   90.00
_cell.angle_beta   90.00
_cell.angle_gamma   90.00
#
_symmetry.space_group_name_H-M   'P 1'
#
loop_
_entity.id
_entity.type
_entity.pdbx_description
1 polymer ?
#
loop_
_entity_poly.entity_id
_entity_poly.type
_entity_poly.pdbx_seq_one_letter_code
_entity_poly.pdbx_strand_id
1 'polypeptide(L)'
;GVYSAYVFNTIGCKGILRLMEGIRDRDATFESRIALCLPEGSVELLSGTCSGSIPQSMRGSQGFGFDPVFIPQGDYQTFAEMDIEEKEGHSHRGNALAALRERLSRL
;
A
#
# COMPACT_ATOMS: atom_id res chain seq x y z
N GLY A 1 -4.39 -4.41 6.74
CA GLY A 1 -5.63 -3.70 7.12
C GLY A 1 -5.30 -2.63 8.16
N VAL A 2 -6.28 -2.11 8.92
CA VAL A 2 -6.05 -0.96 9.83
C VAL A 2 -4.94 -1.18 10.87
N TYR A 3 -4.70 -2.43 11.28
CA TYR A 3 -3.65 -2.80 12.23
C TYR A 3 -2.31 -3.17 11.56
N SER A 4 -2.08 -2.79 10.30
CA SER A 4 -0.87 -3.17 9.54
C SER A 4 0.43 -2.87 10.30
N ALA A 5 0.55 -1.71 10.95
CA ALA A 5 1.75 -1.36 11.72
C ALA A 5 1.99 -2.30 12.91
N TYR A 6 0.94 -2.62 13.67
CA TYR A 6 1.04 -3.53 14.82
C TYR A 6 1.41 -4.95 14.38
N VAL A 7 0.76 -5.45 13.31
CA VAL A 7 1.06 -6.78 12.74
C VAL A 7 2.49 -6.83 12.23
N PHE A 8 2.96 -5.77 11.56
CA PHE A 8 4.35 -5.69 11.10
C PHE A 8 5.34 -5.73 12.27
N ASN A 9 5.08 -4.95 13.32
CA ASN A 9 5.97 -4.85 14.47
C ASN A 9 5.98 -6.12 15.35
N THR A 10 4.99 -7.00 15.21
CA THR A 10 4.88 -8.23 16.00
C THR A 10 5.33 -9.47 15.23
N ILE A 11 4.71 -9.76 14.09
CA ILE A 11 5.01 -10.97 13.30
C ILE A 11 5.78 -10.68 12.01
N GLY A 12 5.78 -9.42 11.56
CA GLY A 12 6.52 -8.96 10.38
C GLY A 12 6.14 -9.66 9.08
N CYS A 13 6.94 -9.43 8.04
CA CYS A 13 6.77 -10.07 6.74
C CYS A 13 6.83 -11.61 6.83
N LYS A 14 7.69 -12.16 7.69
CA LYS A 14 7.79 -13.61 7.91
C LYS A 14 6.49 -14.21 8.42
N GLY A 15 5.83 -13.53 9.36
CA GLY A 15 4.53 -13.94 9.89
C GLY A 15 3.43 -13.93 8.83
N ILE A 16 3.40 -12.90 7.98
CA ILE A 16 2.46 -12.85 6.85
C ILE A 16 2.67 -14.02 5.89
N LEU A 17 3.92 -14.30 5.50
CA LEU A 17 4.20 -15.43 4.61
C LEU A 17 3.76 -16.77 5.21
N ARG A 18 4.02 -16.97 6.51
CA ARG A 18 3.59 -18.17 7.24
C ARG A 18 2.07 -18.31 7.28
N LEU A 19 1.34 -17.22 7.53
CA LEU A 19 -0.14 -17.22 7.50
C LEU A 19 -0.70 -17.55 6.11
N MET A 20 0.07 -17.26 5.07
CA MET A 20 -0.30 -17.50 3.69
C MET A 20 0.18 -18.87 3.15
N GLU A 21 0.81 -19.72 3.95
CA GLU A 21 1.23 -21.06 3.51
C GLU A 21 0.03 -21.90 3.04
N GLY A 22 0.14 -22.52 1.85
CA GLY A 22 -0.93 -23.34 1.27
C GLY A 22 -2.13 -22.55 0.72
N ILE A 23 -2.18 -21.23 0.91
CA ILE A 23 -3.26 -20.39 0.38
C ILE A 23 -3.00 -20.06 -1.10
N ARG A 24 -3.98 -20.42 -1.95
CA ARG A 24 -3.94 -20.20 -3.40
C ARG A 24 -4.26 -18.77 -3.80
N ASP A 25 -5.28 -18.18 -3.18
CA ASP A 25 -5.65 -16.79 -3.40
C ASP A 25 -4.75 -15.89 -2.53
N ARG A 26 -3.93 -15.08 -3.19
CA ARG A 26 -2.93 -14.23 -2.53
C ARG A 26 -3.15 -12.77 -2.84
N ASP A 27 -4.32 -12.43 -3.37
CA ASP A 27 -4.66 -11.07 -3.73
C ASP A 27 -4.66 -10.20 -2.47
N ALA A 28 -4.05 -9.02 -2.61
CA ALA A 28 -3.93 -8.06 -1.53
C ALA A 28 -4.01 -6.65 -2.08
N THR A 29 -4.52 -5.74 -1.25
CA THR A 29 -4.64 -4.33 -1.60
C THR A 29 -4.01 -3.49 -0.52
N PHE A 30 -3.12 -2.60 -0.92
CA PHE A 30 -2.77 -1.46 -0.10
C PHE A 30 -3.76 -0.32 -0.33
N GLU A 31 -4.16 0.34 0.75
CA GLU A 31 -5.10 1.45 0.72
C GLU A 31 -4.58 2.59 1.59
N SER A 32 -4.66 3.81 1.07
CA SER A 32 -4.41 5.05 1.78
C SER A 32 -5.69 5.88 1.80
N ARG A 33 -5.98 6.49 2.95
CA ARG A 33 -7.10 7.41 3.14
C ARG A 33 -6.58 8.75 3.64
N ILE A 34 -7.12 9.83 3.11
CA ILE A 34 -6.85 11.21 3.54
C ILE A 34 -8.18 11.84 3.92
N ALA A 35 -8.27 12.41 5.12
CA ALA A 35 -9.40 13.22 5.55
C ALA A 35 -9.08 14.70 5.34
N LEU A 36 -9.85 15.37 4.49
CA LEU A 36 -9.79 16.80 4.26
C LEU A 36 -10.92 17.48 5.04
N CYS A 37 -10.57 18.22 6.09
CA CYS A 37 -11.51 19.03 6.86
C CYS A 37 -11.61 20.42 6.24
N LEU A 38 -12.82 20.85 5.86
CA LEU A 38 -13.06 22.14 5.23
C LEU A 38 -13.52 23.19 6.26
N PRO A 39 -13.34 24.51 5.99
CA PRO A 39 -13.69 25.57 6.93
C PRO A 39 -15.17 25.60 7.36
N GLU A 40 -16.08 25.16 6.49
CA GLU A 40 -17.51 25.04 6.79
C GLU A 40 -17.85 23.85 7.71
N GLY A 41 -16.85 23.05 8.11
CA GLY A 41 -16.98 21.93 9.03
C GLY A 41 -17.28 20.59 8.37
N SER A 42 -17.36 20.53 7.04
CA SER A 42 -17.49 19.28 6.30
C SER A 42 -16.15 18.51 6.27
N VAL A 43 -16.22 17.18 6.17
CA VAL A 43 -15.04 16.31 6.01
C VAL A 43 -15.21 15.48 4.76
N GLU A 44 -14.21 15.54 3.88
CA GLU A 44 -14.14 14.70 2.70
C GLU A 44 -13.09 13.60 2.89
N LEU A 45 -13.46 12.36 2.57
CA LEU A 45 -12.57 11.22 2.63
C LEU A 45 -12.10 10.86 1.22
N LEU A 46 -10.82 11.09 0.98
CA LEU A 46 -10.15 10.75 -0.26
C LEU A 46 -9.41 9.42 -0.07
N SER A 47 -9.28 8.65 -1.14
CA SER A 47 -8.64 7.34 -1.10
C SER A 47 -7.76 7.10 -2.29
N GLY A 48 -6.70 6.32 -2.08
CA GLY A 48 -5.92 5.71 -3.14
C GLY A 48 -5.65 4.26 -2.80
N THR A 49 -5.80 3.40 -3.79
CA THR A 49 -5.58 1.95 -3.66
C THR A 49 -4.49 1.49 -4.60
N CYS A 50 -3.85 0.39 -4.26
CA CYS A 50 -2.93 -0.35 -5.11
C CYS A 50 -3.21 -1.83 -4.90
N SER A 51 -3.81 -2.45 -5.91
CA SER A 51 -4.06 -3.90 -5.95
C SER A 51 -2.76 -4.64 -6.27
N GLY A 52 -2.65 -5.86 -5.80
CA GLY A 52 -1.46 -6.68 -5.98
C GLY A 52 -1.62 -8.05 -5.35
N SER A 53 -0.51 -8.70 -5.05
CA SER A 53 -0.49 -10.02 -4.44
C SER A 53 0.67 -10.21 -3.48
N ILE A 54 0.52 -11.18 -2.58
CA ILE A 54 1.58 -11.59 -1.64
C ILE A 54 2.42 -12.69 -2.32
N PRO A 55 3.75 -12.54 -2.46
CA PRO A 55 4.61 -13.58 -3.01
C PRO A 55 4.74 -14.80 -2.08
N GLN A 56 5.42 -15.84 -2.56
CA GLN A 56 5.79 -17.01 -1.75
C GLN A 56 6.97 -16.74 -0.82
N SER A 57 7.82 -15.77 -1.16
CA SER A 57 9.02 -15.41 -0.40
C SER A 57 9.23 -13.90 -0.41
N MET A 58 9.91 -13.38 0.61
CA MET A 58 10.31 -11.97 0.65
C MET A 58 11.37 -11.70 -0.41
N ARG A 59 11.31 -10.54 -1.06
CA ARG A 59 12.36 -10.06 -1.95
C ARG A 59 12.62 -8.57 -1.76
N GLY A 60 13.79 -8.11 -2.19
CA GLY A 60 14.19 -6.71 -2.08
C GLY A 60 14.61 -6.27 -0.68
N SER A 61 15.17 -5.07 -0.61
CA SER A 61 15.69 -4.44 0.62
C SER A 61 15.34 -2.96 0.74
N GLN A 62 14.70 -2.38 -0.27
CA GLN A 62 14.26 -0.99 -0.26
C GLN A 62 12.90 -0.83 0.44
N GLY A 63 12.50 0.42 0.66
CA GLY A 63 11.19 0.74 1.22
C GLY A 63 11.04 0.43 2.71
N PHE A 64 9.82 0.09 3.13
CA PHE A 64 9.46 -0.13 4.53
C PHE A 64 8.26 -1.08 4.70
N GLY A 65 8.06 -1.58 5.91
CA GLY A 65 6.88 -2.37 6.24
C GLY A 65 6.77 -3.63 5.37
N PHE A 66 5.60 -3.84 4.77
CA PHE A 66 5.31 -5.04 3.97
C PHE A 66 5.76 -4.95 2.51
N ASP A 67 6.54 -3.93 2.13
CA ASP A 67 7.07 -3.80 0.77
C ASP A 67 7.77 -5.07 0.25
N PRO A 68 8.56 -5.83 1.06
CA PRO A 68 9.20 -7.07 0.59
C PRO A 68 8.23 -8.23 0.30
N VAL A 69 6.95 -8.11 0.66
CA VAL A 69 5.92 -9.15 0.50
C VAL A 69 4.68 -8.63 -0.21
N PHE A 70 4.86 -7.63 -1.07
CA PHE A 70 3.78 -7.10 -1.89
C PHE A 70 4.28 -6.87 -3.32
N ILE A 71 3.66 -7.55 -4.28
CA ILE A 71 3.87 -7.33 -5.72
C ILE A 71 2.66 -6.55 -6.22
N PRO A 72 2.82 -5.32 -6.74
CA PRO A 72 1.71 -4.58 -7.34
C PRO A 72 1.21 -5.27 -8.60
N GLN A 73 -0.07 -5.10 -8.91
CA GLN A 73 -0.70 -5.69 -10.08
C GLN A 73 0.00 -5.22 -11.36
N GLY A 74 0.31 -6.17 -12.25
CA GLY A 74 0.99 -5.89 -13.51
C GLY A 74 2.52 -5.94 -13.45
N ASP A 75 3.09 -6.20 -12.26
CA ASP A 75 4.53 -6.33 -12.05
C ASP A 75 4.92 -7.72 -11.53
N TYR A 76 6.23 -7.99 -11.50
CA TYR A 76 6.86 -9.17 -10.90
C TYR A 76 7.75 -8.80 -9.71
N GLN A 77 8.16 -7.55 -9.61
CA GLN A 77 8.97 -7.02 -8.53
C GLN A 77 8.11 -6.73 -7.31
N THR A 78 8.64 -7.00 -6.14
CA THR A 78 8.05 -6.50 -4.90
C THR A 78 8.32 -5.00 -4.76
N PHE A 79 7.54 -4.28 -3.97
CA PHE A 79 7.81 -2.87 -3.69
C PHE A 79 9.18 -2.60 -3.05
N ALA A 80 9.82 -3.61 -2.46
CA ALA A 80 11.17 -3.49 -1.91
C ALA A 80 12.29 -3.74 -2.95
N GLU A 81 11.94 -4.22 -4.14
CA GLU A 81 12.84 -4.37 -5.28
C GLU A 81 12.82 -3.12 -6.18
N MET A 82 11.73 -2.34 -6.13
CA MET A 82 11.55 -1.12 -6.91
C MET A 82 12.31 0.08 -6.33
N ASP A 83 12.85 0.90 -7.22
CA ASP A 83 13.36 2.22 -6.86
C ASP A 83 12.19 3.18 -6.55
N ILE A 84 12.49 4.30 -5.87
CA ILE A 84 11.48 5.30 -5.49
C ILE A 84 10.69 5.80 -6.71
N GLU A 85 11.37 6.05 -7.83
CA GLU A 85 10.73 6.58 -9.04
C GLU A 85 9.72 5.58 -9.64
N GLU A 86 10.06 4.29 -9.66
CA GLU A 86 9.18 3.21 -10.13
C GLU A 86 7.95 3.07 -9.20
N LYS A 87 8.17 3.24 -7.89
CA LYS A 87 7.13 3.13 -6.87
C LYS A 87 6.18 4.33 -6.82
N GLU A 88 6.69 5.53 -7.08
CA GLU A 88 5.93 6.79 -6.97
C GLU A 88 4.78 6.87 -7.99
N GLY A 89 4.93 6.25 -9.17
CA GLY A 89 3.90 6.22 -10.21
C GLY A 89 2.65 5.38 -9.88
N HIS A 90 2.76 4.42 -8.95
CA HIS A 90 1.73 3.38 -8.75
C HIS A 90 1.32 3.13 -7.29
N SER A 91 1.87 3.89 -6.34
CA SER A 91 1.56 3.65 -4.92
C SER A 91 0.17 4.16 -4.52
N HIS A 92 -0.50 3.39 -3.66
CA HIS A 92 -1.76 3.77 -3.00
C HIS A 92 -1.72 5.17 -2.34
N ARG A 93 -0.58 5.56 -1.76
CA ARG A 93 -0.38 6.90 -1.19
C ARG A 93 -0.28 7.98 -2.26
N GLY A 94 0.47 7.73 -3.34
CA GLY A 94 0.54 8.63 -4.49
C GLY A 94 -0.84 8.87 -5.10
N ASN A 95 -1.64 7.82 -5.25
CA ASN A 95 -3.02 7.91 -5.73
C ASN A 95 -3.90 8.76 -4.80
N ALA A 96 -3.80 8.58 -3.47
CA ALA A 96 -4.56 9.38 -2.50
C ALA A 96 -4.15 10.86 -2.53
N LEU A 97 -2.85 11.14 -2.67
CA LEU A 97 -2.33 12.51 -2.80
C LEU A 97 -2.73 13.16 -4.13
N ALA A 98 -2.79 12.40 -5.22
CA ALA A 98 -3.29 12.89 -6.49
C ALA A 98 -4.76 13.30 -6.40
N ALA A 99 -5.60 12.47 -5.74
CA ALA A 99 -6.99 12.80 -5.46
C ALA A 99 -7.13 14.05 -4.58
N LEU A 100 -6.27 14.20 -3.57
CA LEU A 100 -6.21 15.43 -2.76
C LEU A 100 -5.83 16.64 -3.59
N ARG A 101 -4.78 16.55 -4.41
CA ARG A 101 -4.34 17.65 -5.27
C ARG A 101 -5.44 18.11 -6.22
N GLU A 102 -6.13 17.16 -6.85
CA GLU A 102 -7.28 17.45 -7.71
C GLU A 102 -8.40 18.14 -6.93
N ARG A 103 -8.72 17.65 -5.72
CA ARG A 103 -9.75 18.26 -4.88
C ARG A 103 -9.39 19.69 -4.47
N LEU A 104 -8.15 19.93 -4.08
CA LEU A 104 -7.64 21.24 -3.69
C LEU A 104 -7.63 22.22 -4.87
N SER A 105 -7.37 21.77 -6.09
CA SER A 105 -7.43 22.63 -7.29
C SER A 105 -8.85 23.10 -7.67
N ARG A 106 -9.88 22.53 -7.04
CA ARG A 106 -11.30 22.86 -7.23
C ARG A 106 -11.91 23.64 -6.06
N LEU A 107 -11.12 23.93 -5.02
CA LEU A 107 -11.47 24.88 -3.95
C LEU A 107 -11.16 26.31 -4.40
#